data_AF-A0A833ER99-F1
#
_entry.id   AF-A0A833ER99-F1
#
_cell.length_a   1.000
_cell.length_b   1.000
_cell.length_c   1.000
_cell.angle_alpha   90.00
_cell.angle_beta   90.00
_cell.angle_gamma   90.00
#
_symmetry.space_group_name_H-M   'P 1'
#
loop_
_entity.id
_entity.type
_entity.pdbx_description
1 polymer ?
#
loop_
_entity_poly.entity_id
_entity_poly.type
_entity_poly.pdbx_seq_one_letter_code
_entity_poly.pdbx_strand_id
1 'polypeptide(L)'
;CYFNIEDLPNAIRFLHKCENAGKKHSADEAFLFSTYTSLGQCYSFAGEHKKALDYFEKAYAIESDDTQLNEWIEKLREIVDVGGNSKN
;
A
#
# COMPACT_ATOMS: atom_id res chain seq x y z
N CYS A 1 -11.67 11.92 -3.09
CA CYS A 1 -11.32 11.96 -1.67
C CYS A 1 -9.97 12.65 -1.52
N TYR A 2 -9.93 13.78 -0.80
CA TYR A 2 -8.83 14.74 -0.76
C TYR A 2 -7.55 14.14 -0.12
N PHE A 3 -6.72 13.45 -0.89
CA PHE A 3 -5.29 13.37 -0.57
C PHE A 3 -4.66 14.68 -1.03
N ASN A 4 -4.71 15.70 -0.17
CA ASN A 4 -3.83 16.85 -0.34
C ASN A 4 -2.40 16.32 -0.21
N ILE A 5 -1.59 16.50 -1.25
CA ILE A 5 -0.20 16.01 -1.34
C ILE A 5 0.63 16.46 -0.12
N GLU A 6 0.25 17.57 0.51
CA GLU A 6 0.88 18.09 1.74
C GLU A 6 0.66 17.23 2.99
N ASP A 7 -0.41 16.42 3.06
CA ASP A 7 -0.74 15.61 4.25
C ASP A 7 -0.35 14.12 4.09
N LEU A 8 0.19 13.74 2.94
CA LEU A 8 0.64 12.38 2.64
C LEU A 8 1.63 11.83 3.70
N PRO A 9 2.64 12.59 4.17
CA PRO A 9 3.58 12.09 5.17
C PRO A 9 2.93 11.87 6.54
N ASN A 10 1.96 12.71 6.92
CA ASN A 10 1.23 12.55 8.17
C ASN A 10 0.30 11.33 8.10
N ALA A 11 -0.38 11.12 6.97
CA ALA A 11 -1.22 9.96 6.73
C ALA A 11 -0.40 8.66 6.87
N ILE A 12 0.76 8.58 6.23
CA ILE A 12 1.68 7.44 6.36
C ILE A 12 2.08 7.23 7.82
N ARG A 13 2.43 8.30 8.55
CA ARG A 13 2.80 8.22 9.97
C ARG A 13 1.66 7.69 10.84
N PHE A 14 0.42 8.13 10.59
CA PHE A 14 -0.75 7.64 11.32
C PHE A 14 -1.03 6.17 10.99
N LEU A 15 -0.97 5.78 9.72
CA LEU A 15 -1.19 4.40 9.28
C LEU A 15 -0.17 3.43 9.88
N HIS A 16 1.10 3.82 10.03
CA HIS A 16 2.09 3.00 10.75
C HIS A 16 1.78 2.82 12.24
N LYS A 17 1.20 3.83 12.90
CA LYS A 17 0.73 3.67 14.28
C LYS A 17 -0.43 2.67 14.33
N CYS A 18 -1.35 2.74 13.37
CA CYS A 18 -2.45 1.79 13.23
C CYS A 18 -1.93 0.37 13.00
N GLU A 19 -0.96 0.19 12.08
CA GLU A 19 -0.32 -1.10 11.81
C GLU A 19 0.27 -1.73 13.09
N ASN A 20 1.02 -0.95 13.87
CA ASN A 20 1.62 -1.43 15.11
C ASN A 20 0.56 -1.77 16.18
N ALA A 21 -0.53 -1.01 16.24
CA ALA A 21 -1.64 -1.29 17.14
C ALA A 21 -2.40 -2.57 16.73
N GLY A 22 -2.65 -2.77 15.44
CA GLY A 22 -3.30 -3.95 14.87
C GLY A 22 -2.51 -5.23 15.12
N LYS A 23 -1.19 -5.19 14.87
CA LYS A 23 -0.27 -6.31 15.17
C LYS A 23 -0.24 -6.67 16.66
N LYS A 24 -0.38 -5.68 17.56
CA LYS A 24 -0.30 -5.90 19.01
C LYS A 24 -1.57 -6.52 19.60
N HIS A 25 -2.73 -6.20 19.04
CA HIS A 25 -4.01 -6.69 19.56
C HIS A 25 -4.55 -7.91 18.83
N SER A 26 -3.79 -8.51 17.89
CA SER A 26 -4.31 -9.51 16.94
C SER A 26 -5.63 -9.04 16.31
N ALA A 27 -5.77 -7.72 16.13
CA ALA A 27 -7.05 -7.08 15.89
C ALA A 27 -7.36 -7.15 14.40
N ASP A 28 -8.49 -7.78 14.10
CA ASP A 28 -9.19 -7.85 12.83
C ASP A 28 -8.31 -7.79 11.58
N GLU A 29 -8.21 -8.94 10.91
CA GLU A 29 -7.66 -9.06 9.56
C GLU A 29 -8.18 -7.94 8.64
N ALA A 30 -9.46 -7.58 8.74
CA ALA A 30 -10.08 -6.46 8.02
C ALA A 30 -9.47 -5.07 8.35
N PHE A 31 -9.05 -4.83 9.60
CA PHE A 31 -8.39 -3.58 10.01
C PHE A 31 -6.97 -3.49 9.44
N LEU A 32 -6.21 -4.59 9.52
CA LEU A 32 -4.88 -4.68 8.94
C LEU A 32 -4.94 -4.54 7.41
N PHE A 33 -5.90 -5.20 6.76
CA PHE A 33 -6.16 -5.08 5.33
C PHE A 33 -6.38 -3.61 4.93
N SER A 34 -7.33 -2.93 5.55
CA SER A 34 -7.63 -1.52 5.26
C SER A 34 -6.42 -0.61 5.47
N THR A 35 -5.62 -0.88 6.50
CA THR A 35 -4.40 -0.14 6.81
C THR A 35 -3.33 -0.33 5.73
N TYR A 36 -3.09 -1.58 5.31
CA TYR A 36 -2.11 -1.91 4.27
C TYR A 36 -2.51 -1.36 2.91
N THR A 37 -3.79 -1.46 2.52
CA THR A 37 -4.31 -0.87 1.28
C THR A 37 -4.14 0.65 1.26
N SER A 38 -4.40 1.32 2.40
CA SER A 38 -4.21 2.77 2.53
C SER A 38 -2.73 3.16 2.44
N LEU A 39 -1.82 2.38 3.04
CA LEU A 39 -0.37 2.60 2.94
C LEU A 39 0.11 2.44 1.49
N GLY A 40 -0.32 1.38 0.81
CA GLY A 40 -0.01 1.14 -0.59
C GLY A 40 -0.42 2.31 -1.47
N GLN A 41 -1.63 2.83 -1.25
CA GLN A 41 -2.14 4.04 -1.92
C GLN A 41 -1.25 5.26 -1.67
N CYS A 42 -0.96 5.55 -0.41
CA CYS A 42 -0.13 6.69 -0.04
C CYS A 42 1.27 6.61 -0.68
N TYR A 43 1.91 5.44 -0.65
CA TYR A 43 3.22 5.26 -1.28
C TYR A 43 3.16 5.34 -2.80
N SER A 44 2.08 4.87 -3.43
CA SER A 44 1.88 5.02 -4.87
C SER A 44 1.78 6.50 -5.25
N PHE A 45 1.03 7.30 -4.48
CA PHE A 45 0.96 8.76 -4.65
C PHE A 45 2.28 9.46 -4.34
N ALA A 46 3.10 8.91 -3.44
CA ALA A 46 4.45 9.43 -3.15
C ALA A 46 5.48 9.14 -4.27
N GLY A 47 5.11 8.35 -5.29
CA GLY A 47 6.05 7.85 -6.30
C GLY A 47 6.92 6.69 -5.82
N GLU A 48 6.70 6.20 -4.60
CA GLU A 48 7.42 5.07 -4.01
C GLU A 48 6.76 3.73 -4.39
N HIS A 49 6.72 3.44 -5.70
CA HIS A 49 6.01 2.28 -6.26
C HIS A 49 6.46 0.93 -5.67
N LYS A 50 7.75 0.78 -5.33
CA LYS A 50 8.28 -0.43 -4.68
C LYS A 50 7.69 -0.64 -3.28
N LYS A 51 7.58 0.42 -2.48
CA LYS A 51 6.96 0.33 -1.14
C LYS A 51 5.46 0.11 -1.28
N ALA A 52 4.83 0.79 -2.22
CA ALA A 52 3.40 0.61 -2.50
C ALA A 52 3.08 -0.87 -2.78
N LEU A 53 3.88 -1.50 -3.65
CA LEU A 53 3.74 -2.91 -4.00
C LEU A 53 3.87 -3.83 -2.76
N ASP A 54 4.90 -3.64 -1.93
CA ASP A 54 5.10 -4.43 -0.71
C ASP A 54 3.90 -4.34 0.25
N TYR A 55 3.28 -3.17 0.40
CA TYR A 55 2.07 -3.03 1.24
C TYR A 55 0.83 -3.65 0.61
N PHE A 56 0.65 -3.54 -0.71
CA PHE A 56 -0.46 -4.20 -1.37
C PHE A 56 -0.34 -5.73 -1.32
N GLU A 57 0.86 -6.30 -1.45
CA GLU A 57 1.09 -7.74 -1.27
C GLU A 57 0.78 -8.19 0.16
N LYS A 58 1.10 -7.36 1.18
CA LYS A 58 0.72 -7.63 2.58
C LYS A 58 -0.80 -7.60 2.80
N ALA A 59 -1.52 -6.67 2.15
CA ALA A 59 -2.97 -6.66 2.17
C ALA A 59 -3.54 -7.92 1.48
N TYR A 60 -2.95 -8.33 0.37
CA TYR A 60 -3.42 -9.47 -0.42
C TYR A 60 -3.19 -10.80 0.29
N ALA A 61 -2.14 -10.89 1.11
CA ALA A 61 -1.89 -12.03 1.98
C ALA A 61 -2.96 -12.21 3.07
N ILE A 62 -3.71 -11.15 3.39
CA ILE A 62 -4.85 -11.20 4.31
C ILE A 62 -6.13 -11.53 3.54
N GLU A 63 -6.41 -10.79 2.47
CA GLU A 63 -7.60 -10.95 1.65
C GLU A 63 -7.22 -11.07 0.18
N SER A 64 -7.11 -12.33 -0.27
CA SER A 64 -6.68 -12.66 -1.63
C SER A 64 -7.79 -12.59 -2.69
N ASP A 65 -9.03 -12.38 -2.26
CA ASP A 65 -10.21 -12.32 -3.16
C ASP A 65 -10.52 -10.89 -3.64
N ASP A 66 -9.76 -9.89 -3.15
CA ASP A 66 -9.92 -8.52 -3.63
C ASP A 66 -9.31 -8.36 -5.03
N THR A 67 -10.20 -8.31 -6.01
CA THR A 67 -9.85 -8.15 -7.43
C THR A 67 -9.21 -6.78 -7.70
N GLN A 68 -9.62 -5.71 -7.01
CA GLN A 68 -9.01 -4.39 -7.19
C GLN A 68 -7.58 -4.38 -6.69
N LEU A 69 -7.30 -5.04 -5.58
CA LEU A 69 -5.94 -5.13 -5.04
C LEU A 69 -4.99 -5.84 -6.00
N ASN A 70 -5.44 -6.93 -6.62
CA ASN A 70 -4.65 -7.64 -7.63
C ASN A 70 -4.31 -6.76 -8.84
N GLU A 71 -5.27 -5.96 -9.35
CA GLU A 71 -5.02 -5.02 -10.44
C GLU A 71 -3.95 -3.97 -10.07
N TRP A 72 -3.97 -3.49 -8.82
CA TRP A 72 -2.99 -2.50 -8.35
C TRP A 72 -1.59 -3.11 -8.21
N ILE A 73 -1.49 -4.35 -7.72
CA ILE A 73 -0.24 -5.12 -7.61
C ILE A 73 0.38 -5.30 -8.99
N GLU A 74 -0.38 -5.82 -9.96
CA GLU A 74 0.13 -6.07 -11.32
C GLU A 74 0.57 -4.78 -12.00
N LYS A 75 -0.23 -3.71 -11.90
CA LYS A 75 0.14 -2.39 -12.44
C LYS A 75 1.42 -1.85 -11.82
N LEU A 76 1.60 -1.99 -10.51
CA LEU A 76 2.82 -1.54 -9.83
C LEU A 76 4.02 -2.41 -10.19
N ARG A 77 3.84 -3.72 -10.40
CA ARG A 77 4.89 -4.62 -10.89
C ARG A 77 5.39 -4.19 -12.26
N GLU A 78 4.48 -3.89 -13.19
CA GLU A 78 4.85 -3.35 -14.50
C GLU A 78 5.63 -2.05 -14.39
N ILE A 79 5.17 -1.09 -13.56
CA ILE A 79 5.88 0.19 -13.37
C ILE A 79 7.28 -0.03 -12.78
N VAL A 80 7.41 -0.92 -11.80
CA VAL A 80 8.69 -1.24 -11.15
C VAL A 80 9.65 -1.93 -12.14
N ASP A 81 9.15 -2.81 -13.00
CA ASP A 81 9.92 -3.52 -14.02
C ASP A 81 10.33 -2.59 -15.19
N VAL A 82 9.39 -1.83 -15.74
CA VAL A 82 9.61 -0.86 -16.83
C VAL A 82 10.49 0.30 -16.39
N GLY A 83 10.39 0.74 -15.14
CA GLY A 83 11.29 1.75 -14.57
C GLY A 83 12.77 1.32 -14.52
N GLY A 84 13.04 0.01 -14.62
CA GLY A 84 14.40 -0.52 -14.82
C GLY A 84 14.87 -0.50 -16.27
N ASN A 85 13.95 -0.46 -17.24
CA ASN A 85 14.22 -0.66 -18.66
C ASN A 85 14.24 0.65 -19.49
N SER A 86 14.11 1.82 -18.86
CA SER A 86 14.27 3.12 -19.53
C SER A 86 15.73 3.60 -19.61
N LYS A 87 16.68 2.66 -19.56
CA LYS A 87 18.11 2.90 -19.82
C LYS A 87 18.62 2.04 -20.99
N ASN A 88 18.01 2.16 -22.16
CA ASN A 88 18.62 1.73 -23.42
C ASN A 88 18.49 2.83 -24.46
#